data_AF-A0A1V5JXJ3-F1
#
_entry.id   AF-A0A1V5JXJ3-F1
#
_cell.length_a   1.000
_cell.length_b   1.000
_cell.length_c   1.000
_cell.angle_alpha   90.00
_cell.angle_beta   90.00
_cell.angle_gamma   90.00
#
_symmetry.space_group_name_H-M   'P 1'
#
loop_
_entity.id
_entity.type
_entity.pdbx_description
1 polymer ?
#
loop_
_entity_poly.entity_id
_entity_poly.type
_entity_poly.pdbx_seq_one_letter_code
_entity_poly.pdbx_strand_id
1 'polypeptide(L)'
;MNEEKFKRRSIFLEPYEEYVVSLVNGQKSVDDIVRSSDIGEVETLRVLYILRCFDLVSTDKQFRLPTPVPIRNSEKEELVKLIARFNKIFAYIYQEILREVGPIGERVIDKNVSEVFFYRNDVFPNISLTRTGTLDEEVLLKGLWTIRKEKRHTLLEKFLDDLLMAEILSVKKVLGDEHEGKIISVVKEMEGQP
;
A
#
# COMPACT_ATOMS: atom_id res chain seq x y z
N MET A 1 -32.49 -18.98 -30.70
CA MET A 1 -32.59 -18.09 -29.52
C MET A 1 -32.68 -19.03 -28.33
N ASN A 2 -31.53 -19.40 -27.76
CA ASN A 2 -31.42 -20.55 -26.85
C ASN A 2 -31.72 -20.13 -25.42
N GLU A 3 -32.92 -20.48 -24.97
CA GLU A 3 -33.22 -20.70 -23.56
C GLU A 3 -32.60 -22.03 -23.15
N GLU A 4 -31.45 -22.02 -22.49
CA GLU A 4 -31.10 -23.14 -21.62
C GLU A 4 -30.06 -22.76 -20.57
N LYS A 5 -30.33 -23.23 -19.33
CA LYS A 5 -29.42 -23.44 -18.19
C LYS A 5 -29.19 -22.26 -17.24
N PHE A 6 -30.08 -22.13 -16.25
CA PHE A 6 -29.68 -22.15 -14.84
C PHE A 6 -30.82 -22.73 -14.00
N LYS A 7 -30.85 -24.06 -13.90
CA LYS A 7 -31.69 -24.78 -12.95
C LYS A 7 -31.22 -24.39 -11.55
N ARG A 8 -31.90 -23.45 -10.88
CA ARG A 8 -31.61 -23.08 -9.48
C ARG A 8 -31.70 -24.34 -8.64
N ARG A 9 -30.56 -24.90 -8.23
CA ARG A 9 -30.53 -25.90 -7.17
C ARG A 9 -30.94 -25.17 -5.89
N SER A 10 -32.01 -25.63 -5.26
CA SER A 10 -32.41 -25.12 -3.93
C SER A 10 -31.34 -25.56 -2.94
N ILE A 11 -30.49 -24.63 -2.50
CA ILE A 11 -29.52 -24.87 -1.44
C ILE A 11 -30.24 -24.54 -0.14
N PHE A 12 -30.25 -25.48 0.79
CA PHE A 12 -30.78 -25.26 2.13
C PHE A 12 -29.67 -24.60 2.95
N LEU A 13 -29.93 -23.38 3.41
CA LEU A 13 -29.02 -22.62 4.27
C LEU A 13 -29.59 -22.64 5.69
N GLU A 14 -28.72 -22.74 6.70
CA GLU A 14 -29.14 -22.55 8.07
C GLU A 14 -29.50 -21.07 8.32
N PRO A 15 -30.34 -20.74 9.34
CA PRO A 15 -30.83 -19.37 9.54
C PRO A 15 -29.72 -18.31 9.69
N TYR A 16 -28.59 -18.68 10.29
CA TYR A 16 -27.45 -17.78 10.42
C TYR A 16 -26.68 -17.61 9.09
N GLU A 17 -26.69 -18.62 8.22
CA GLU A 17 -26.11 -18.52 6.88
C GLU A 17 -26.98 -17.64 5.98
N GLU A 18 -28.31 -17.77 6.04
CA GLU A 18 -29.24 -16.87 5.35
C GLU A 18 -29.06 -15.41 5.78
N TYR A 19 -28.86 -15.20 7.09
CA TYR A 19 -28.56 -13.89 7.64
C TYR A 19 -27.27 -13.30 7.04
N VAL A 20 -26.16 -14.05 7.04
CA VAL A 20 -24.89 -13.57 6.45
C VAL A 20 -25.05 -13.32 4.95
N VAL A 21 -25.75 -14.19 4.21
CA VAL A 21 -26.05 -13.97 2.79
C VAL A 21 -26.83 -12.68 2.57
N SER A 22 -27.79 -12.35 3.44
CA SER A 22 -28.55 -11.10 3.34
C SER A 22 -27.67 -9.85 3.50
N LEU A 23 -26.52 -9.96 4.16
CA LEU A 23 -25.55 -8.87 4.30
C LEU A 23 -24.69 -8.69 3.04
N VAL A 24 -24.57 -9.73 2.20
CA VAL A 24 -23.78 -9.73 0.95
C VAL A 24 -24.59 -9.06 -0.17
N ASN A 25 -24.54 -7.73 -0.22
CA ASN A 25 -25.25 -6.92 -1.23
C ASN A 25 -24.36 -6.49 -2.41
N GLY A 26 -23.13 -6.99 -2.50
CA GLY A 26 -22.15 -6.63 -3.52
C GLY A 26 -21.51 -5.24 -3.37
N GLN A 27 -21.85 -4.48 -2.32
CA GLN A 27 -21.33 -3.14 -2.06
C GLN A 27 -20.58 -2.99 -0.72
N LYS A 28 -20.53 -4.06 0.08
CA LYS A 28 -19.83 -4.10 1.37
C LYS A 28 -18.58 -4.95 1.30
N SER A 29 -17.48 -4.48 1.90
CA SER A 29 -16.26 -5.28 2.04
C SER A 29 -16.48 -6.39 3.08
N VAL A 30 -15.57 -7.37 3.12
CA VAL A 30 -15.62 -8.44 4.13
C VAL A 30 -15.58 -7.85 5.55
N ASP A 31 -14.73 -6.86 5.79
CA ASP A 31 -14.65 -6.13 7.06
C ASP A 31 -15.97 -5.44 7.42
N ASP A 32 -16.64 -4.80 6.44
CA ASP A 32 -17.92 -4.15 6.67
C ASP A 32 -19.01 -5.18 7.03
N ILE A 33 -19.01 -6.33 6.36
CA ILE A 33 -19.94 -7.43 6.64
C ILE A 33 -19.71 -7.97 8.05
N VAL A 34 -18.46 -8.26 8.42
CA VAL A 34 -18.05 -8.73 9.74
C VAL A 34 -18.49 -7.76 10.84
N ARG A 35 -18.28 -6.45 10.66
CA ARG A 35 -18.72 -5.44 11.64
C ARG A 35 -20.23 -5.31 11.76
N SER A 36 -20.96 -5.55 10.67
CA SER A 36 -22.43 -5.46 10.65
C SER A 36 -23.13 -6.75 11.10
N SER A 37 -22.36 -7.81 11.36
CA SER A 37 -22.89 -9.12 11.66
C SER A 37 -23.00 -9.36 13.16
N ASP A 38 -24.18 -9.76 13.61
CA ASP A 38 -24.47 -10.02 15.02
C ASP A 38 -24.00 -11.41 15.50
N ILE A 39 -23.58 -12.29 14.59
CA ILE A 39 -23.15 -13.67 14.93
C ILE A 39 -21.65 -13.76 15.28
N GLY A 40 -20.93 -12.64 15.23
CA GLY A 40 -19.52 -12.55 15.59
C GLY A 40 -18.56 -12.80 14.41
N GLU A 41 -17.35 -12.26 14.53
CA GLU A 41 -16.35 -12.23 13.45
C GLU A 41 -15.97 -13.62 12.94
N VAL A 42 -15.62 -14.53 13.84
CA VAL A 42 -15.16 -15.88 13.49
C VAL A 42 -16.23 -16.64 12.70
N GLU A 43 -17.48 -16.60 13.18
CA GLU A 43 -18.57 -17.33 12.53
C GLU A 43 -18.96 -16.67 11.19
N THR A 44 -18.97 -15.34 11.13
CA THR A 44 -19.22 -14.61 9.88
C THR A 44 -18.19 -14.94 8.81
N LEU A 45 -16.91 -14.95 9.17
CA LEU A 45 -15.82 -15.30 8.24
C LEU A 45 -15.91 -16.75 7.79
N ARG A 46 -16.23 -17.67 8.69
CA ARG A 46 -16.41 -19.08 8.38
C ARG A 46 -17.54 -19.30 7.36
N VAL A 47 -18.69 -18.66 7.56
CA VAL A 47 -19.82 -18.73 6.62
C VAL A 47 -19.44 -18.13 5.27
N LEU A 48 -18.86 -16.93 5.24
CA LEU A 48 -18.41 -16.30 3.99
C LEU A 48 -17.39 -17.17 3.23
N TYR A 49 -16.49 -17.83 3.95
CA TYR A 49 -15.52 -18.76 3.37
C TYR A 49 -16.21 -19.98 2.74
N ILE A 50 -17.15 -20.62 3.44
CA ILE A 50 -17.91 -21.77 2.93
C ILE A 50 -18.70 -21.36 1.67
N LEU A 51 -19.42 -20.24 1.72
CA LEU A 51 -20.17 -19.71 0.58
C LEU A 51 -19.24 -19.45 -0.62
N ARG A 52 -18.01 -18.98 -0.36
CA ARG A 52 -17.00 -18.74 -1.40
C ARG A 52 -16.48 -20.04 -2.00
N CYS A 53 -16.26 -21.09 -1.20
CA CYS A 53 -15.83 -22.41 -1.66
C CYS A 53 -16.86 -23.06 -2.59
N PHE A 54 -18.14 -22.76 -2.41
CA PHE A 54 -19.22 -23.22 -3.29
C PHE A 54 -19.57 -22.25 -4.43
N ASP A 55 -18.74 -21.21 -4.65
CA ASP A 55 -18.96 -20.15 -5.64
C ASP A 55 -20.32 -19.44 -5.53
N LEU A 56 -20.93 -19.45 -4.33
CA LEU A 56 -22.22 -18.78 -4.05
C LEU A 56 -22.05 -17.29 -3.79
N VAL A 57 -20.89 -16.91 -3.27
CA VAL A 57 -20.45 -15.52 -3.18
C VAL A 57 -19.11 -15.43 -3.89
N SER A 58 -18.91 -14.37 -4.65
CA SER A 58 -17.64 -14.06 -5.28
C SER A 58 -17.13 -12.76 -4.71
N THR A 59 -15.83 -12.72 -4.42
CA THR A 59 -15.13 -11.46 -4.27
C THR A 59 -14.91 -10.94 -5.68
N ASP A 60 -15.72 -9.97 -6.09
CA ASP A 60 -15.34 -9.22 -7.26
C ASP A 60 -14.05 -8.47 -6.90
N LYS A 61 -12.97 -8.72 -7.64
CA LYS A 61 -11.78 -7.85 -7.55
C LYS A 61 -12.16 -6.40 -7.93
N GLN A 62 -13.35 -6.21 -8.52
CA GLN A 62 -14.03 -4.96 -8.77
C GLN A 62 -14.97 -4.53 -7.63
N PHE A 63 -14.66 -4.85 -6.37
CA PHE A 63 -15.13 -3.99 -5.29
C PHE A 63 -14.60 -2.60 -5.59
N ARG A 64 -15.47 -1.75 -6.17
CA ARG A 64 -15.13 -0.52 -6.89
C ARG A 64 -13.87 0.09 -6.29
N LEU A 65 -12.74 0.00 -7.00
CA LEU A 65 -11.61 0.87 -6.73
C LEU A 65 -12.24 2.25 -6.53
N PRO A 66 -12.02 2.93 -5.39
CA PRO A 66 -12.65 4.21 -5.14
C PRO A 66 -12.45 5.04 -6.40
N THR A 67 -13.56 5.51 -7.00
CA THR A 67 -13.51 6.25 -8.27
C THR A 67 -12.36 7.23 -8.15
N PRO A 68 -11.33 7.18 -9.02
CA PRO A 68 -10.13 7.98 -8.83
C PRO A 68 -10.54 9.44 -8.61
N VAL A 69 -10.37 9.94 -7.39
CA VAL A 69 -10.73 11.31 -7.06
C VAL A 69 -9.43 12.11 -7.15
N PRO A 70 -9.30 13.02 -8.13
CA PRO A 70 -8.14 13.88 -8.22
C PRO A 70 -7.90 14.59 -6.89
N ILE A 71 -6.63 14.66 -6.50
CA ILE A 71 -6.21 15.35 -5.30
C ILE A 71 -6.50 16.85 -5.49
N ARG A 72 -7.16 17.48 -4.50
CA ARG A 72 -7.45 18.92 -4.55
C ARG A 72 -6.14 19.71 -4.44
N ASN A 73 -6.07 20.89 -5.04
CA ASN A 73 -4.82 21.69 -5.08
C ASN A 73 -4.17 21.90 -3.70
N SER A 74 -4.96 22.24 -2.67
CA SER A 74 -4.42 22.46 -1.31
C SER A 74 -3.81 21.19 -0.70
N GLU A 75 -4.46 20.03 -0.87
CA GLU A 75 -3.96 18.73 -0.40
C GLU A 75 -2.75 18.29 -1.23
N LYS A 76 -2.76 18.59 -2.53
CA LYS A 76 -1.65 18.30 -3.43
C LYS A 76 -0.38 19.03 -2.97
N GLU A 77 -0.47 20.30 -2.62
CA GLU A 77 0.67 21.07 -2.12
C GLU A 77 1.31 20.46 -0.87
N GLU A 78 0.49 19.97 0.07
CA GLU A 78 0.97 19.29 1.28
C GLU A 78 1.68 17.97 0.95
N LEU A 79 1.07 17.13 0.11
CA LEU A 79 1.67 15.86 -0.33
C LEU A 79 2.96 16.07 -1.13
N VAL A 80 3.00 17.09 -1.98
CA VAL A 80 4.20 17.47 -2.76
C VAL A 80 5.32 17.92 -1.83
N LYS A 81 5.03 18.74 -0.82
CA LYS A 81 6.03 19.13 0.19
C LYS A 81 6.57 17.93 0.95
N LEU A 82 5.70 16.98 1.32
CA LEU A 82 6.09 15.74 1.98
C LEU A 82 7.03 14.91 1.10
N ILE A 83 6.65 14.65 -0.16
CA ILE A 83 7.48 13.91 -1.13
C ILE A 83 8.81 14.62 -1.35
N ALA A 84 8.81 15.94 -1.53
CA ALA A 84 10.02 16.72 -1.75
C ALA A 84 10.99 16.65 -0.55
N ARG A 85 10.46 16.65 0.69
CA ARG A 85 11.28 16.50 1.90
C ARG A 85 11.97 15.14 1.93
N PHE A 86 11.22 14.06 1.73
CA PHE A 86 11.79 12.71 1.68
C PHE A 86 12.74 12.50 0.51
N ASN A 87 12.44 13.03 -0.67
CA ASN A 87 13.33 12.94 -1.82
C ASN A 87 14.69 13.61 -1.58
N LYS A 88 14.77 14.69 -0.78
CA LYS A 88 16.07 15.26 -0.37
C LYS A 88 16.87 14.27 0.46
N ILE A 89 16.20 13.56 1.38
CA ILE A 89 16.83 12.56 2.24
C ILE A 89 17.28 11.35 1.42
N PHE A 90 16.40 10.79 0.59
CA PHE A 90 16.73 9.64 -0.24
C PHE A 90 17.89 9.94 -1.20
N ALA A 91 17.85 11.11 -1.85
CA ALA A 91 18.96 11.54 -2.71
C ALA A 91 20.27 11.64 -1.92
N TYR A 92 20.24 12.19 -0.71
CA TYR A 92 21.43 12.27 0.14
C TYR A 92 21.99 10.87 0.46
N ILE A 93 21.16 9.94 0.96
CA ILE A 93 21.58 8.59 1.31
C ILE A 93 22.13 7.85 0.09
N TYR A 94 21.44 7.95 -1.04
CA TYR A 94 21.85 7.33 -2.30
C TYR A 94 23.22 7.85 -2.77
N GLN A 95 23.45 9.16 -2.73
CA GLN A 95 24.73 9.75 -3.10
C GLN A 95 25.85 9.40 -2.12
N GLU A 96 25.58 9.34 -0.81
CA GLU A 96 26.58 8.90 0.18
C GLU A 96 27.01 7.45 -0.07
N ILE A 97 26.06 6.53 -0.31
CA ILE A 97 26.39 5.14 -0.64
C ILE A 97 27.20 5.07 -1.94
N LEU A 98 26.78 5.79 -2.99
CA LEU A 98 27.50 5.83 -4.26
C LEU A 98 28.92 6.39 -4.11
N ARG A 99 29.12 7.40 -3.26
CA ARG A 99 30.45 7.99 -3.03
C ARG A 99 31.41 6.97 -2.40
N GLU A 100 30.94 6.19 -1.45
CA GLU A 100 31.80 5.27 -0.68
C GLU A 100 32.08 3.95 -1.41
N VAL A 101 31.09 3.38 -2.13
CA VAL A 101 31.22 2.03 -2.75
C VAL A 101 30.92 1.98 -4.25
N GLY A 102 30.60 3.12 -4.86
CA GLY A 102 30.33 3.20 -6.30
C GLY A 102 29.12 2.36 -6.74
N PRO A 103 29.10 1.87 -8.00
CA PRO A 103 27.93 1.18 -8.59
C PRO A 103 27.52 -0.13 -7.90
N ILE A 104 28.36 -0.68 -7.01
CA ILE A 104 28.00 -1.86 -6.21
C ILE A 104 26.92 -1.47 -5.18
N GLY A 105 26.94 -0.23 -4.69
CA GLY A 105 25.97 0.31 -3.76
C GLY A 105 24.55 0.35 -4.34
N GLU A 106 24.39 0.70 -5.62
CA GLU A 106 23.07 0.75 -6.29
C GLU A 106 22.33 -0.58 -6.18
N ARG A 107 23.02 -1.70 -6.43
CA ARG A 107 22.41 -3.04 -6.36
C ARG A 107 21.93 -3.40 -4.95
N VAL A 108 22.63 -2.93 -3.92
CA VAL A 108 22.24 -3.20 -2.53
C VAL A 108 21.04 -2.37 -2.14
N ILE A 109 21.01 -1.10 -2.53
CA ILE A 109 19.85 -0.21 -2.35
C ILE A 109 18.65 -0.84 -3.05
N ASP A 110 18.76 -1.12 -4.35
CA ASP A 110 17.69 -1.69 -5.17
C ASP A 110 17.11 -2.95 -4.53
N LYS A 111 17.96 -3.84 -4.01
CA LYS A 111 17.53 -5.07 -3.34
C LYS A 111 16.73 -4.80 -2.05
N ASN A 112 17.11 -3.82 -1.24
CA ASN A 112 16.41 -3.56 0.02
C ASN A 112 15.12 -2.75 -0.20
N VAL A 113 15.09 -1.83 -1.16
CA VAL A 113 13.90 -1.01 -1.45
C VAL A 113 12.86 -1.76 -2.25
N SER A 114 13.26 -2.73 -3.07
CA SER A 114 12.33 -3.54 -3.89
C SER A 114 11.35 -4.35 -3.05
N GLU A 115 11.70 -4.73 -1.82
CA GLU A 115 10.76 -5.36 -0.89
C GLU A 115 9.64 -4.39 -0.47
N VAL A 116 9.99 -3.13 -0.16
CA VAL A 116 9.01 -2.08 0.17
C VAL A 116 8.09 -1.81 -1.03
N PHE A 117 8.66 -1.71 -2.23
CA PHE A 117 7.89 -1.52 -3.46
C PHE A 117 6.95 -2.68 -3.75
N PHE A 118 7.40 -3.92 -3.53
CA PHE A 118 6.58 -5.11 -3.70
C PHE A 118 5.33 -5.09 -2.80
N TYR A 119 5.48 -4.75 -1.51
CA TYR A 119 4.36 -4.68 -0.56
C TYR A 119 3.42 -3.50 -0.77
N ARG A 120 3.76 -2.54 -1.64
CA ARG A 120 2.95 -1.35 -1.93
C ARG A 120 2.61 -1.22 -3.40
N ASN A 121 2.84 -2.27 -4.19
CA ASN A 121 2.55 -2.29 -5.62
C ASN A 121 1.04 -2.20 -5.93
N ASP A 122 0.19 -2.47 -4.94
CA ASP A 122 -1.25 -2.25 -5.01
C ASP A 122 -1.63 -0.76 -5.03
N VAL A 123 -0.83 0.12 -4.41
CA VAL A 123 -1.04 1.57 -4.36
C VAL A 123 -0.15 2.33 -5.35
N PHE A 124 1.12 1.96 -5.43
CA PHE A 124 2.13 2.63 -6.25
C PHE A 124 2.68 1.66 -7.31
N PRO A 125 1.91 1.40 -8.39
CA PRO A 125 2.34 0.45 -9.41
C PRO A 125 3.57 0.99 -10.16
N ASN A 126 4.54 0.12 -10.40
CA ASN A 126 5.80 0.44 -11.10
C ASN A 126 6.63 1.56 -10.45
N ILE A 127 6.50 1.76 -9.14
CA ILE A 127 7.36 2.70 -8.42
C ILE A 127 8.80 2.17 -8.36
N SER A 128 9.76 3.08 -8.55
CA SER A 128 11.19 2.79 -8.45
C SER A 128 11.96 4.05 -8.05
N LEU A 129 13.18 3.86 -7.54
CA LEU A 129 14.13 4.97 -7.40
C LEU A 129 14.67 5.38 -8.78
N THR A 130 14.85 6.67 -8.98
CA THR A 130 15.59 7.23 -10.10
C THR A 130 17.10 7.03 -9.90
N ARG A 131 17.89 7.35 -10.93
CA ARG A 131 19.36 7.38 -10.85
C ARG A 131 19.93 8.44 -9.90
N THR A 132 19.08 9.30 -9.35
CA THR A 132 19.46 10.27 -8.31
C THR A 132 19.01 9.83 -6.92
N GLY A 133 18.44 8.64 -6.78
CA GLY A 133 17.88 8.14 -5.52
C GLY A 133 16.58 8.82 -5.11
N THR A 134 15.78 9.30 -6.08
CA THR A 134 14.49 9.97 -5.78
C THR A 134 13.31 9.17 -6.31
N LEU A 135 12.11 9.46 -5.79
CA LEU A 135 10.86 8.93 -6.29
C LEU A 135 10.19 9.93 -7.26
N ASP A 136 9.46 9.40 -8.23
CA ASP A 136 8.61 10.18 -9.13
C ASP A 136 7.33 10.66 -8.41
N GLU A 137 7.21 11.97 -8.24
CA GLU A 137 6.07 12.62 -7.61
C GLU A 137 4.75 12.29 -8.30
N GLU A 138 4.70 12.29 -9.63
CA GLU A 138 3.46 12.04 -10.36
C GLU A 138 2.96 10.62 -10.17
N VAL A 139 3.88 9.64 -10.11
CA VAL A 139 3.54 8.24 -9.86
C VAL A 139 2.89 8.09 -8.48
N LEU A 140 3.49 8.71 -7.46
CA LEU A 140 2.94 8.68 -6.10
C LEU A 140 1.58 9.37 -6.01
N LEU A 141 1.44 10.57 -6.59
CA LEU A 141 0.18 11.30 -6.56
C LEU A 141 -0.94 10.54 -7.30
N LYS A 142 -0.64 9.92 -8.45
CA LYS A 142 -1.61 9.10 -9.20
C LYS A 142 -2.04 7.87 -8.39
N GLY A 143 -1.10 7.21 -7.71
CA GLY A 143 -1.40 6.07 -6.84
C GLY A 143 -2.40 6.40 -5.72
N LEU A 144 -2.33 7.62 -5.19
CA LEU A 144 -3.23 8.08 -4.13
C LEU A 144 -4.65 8.41 -4.59
N TRP A 145 -4.94 8.47 -5.90
CA TRP A 145 -6.29 8.82 -6.39
C TRP A 145 -7.35 7.79 -5.97
N THR A 146 -6.96 6.53 -5.85
CA THR A 146 -7.81 5.42 -5.42
C THR A 146 -7.89 5.29 -3.89
N ILE A 147 -7.13 6.09 -3.15
CA ILE A 147 -7.12 6.08 -1.68
C ILE A 147 -8.10 7.13 -1.16
N ARG A 148 -8.84 6.78 -0.09
CA ARG A 148 -9.72 7.72 0.63
C ARG A 148 -8.91 8.91 1.14
N LYS A 149 -9.43 10.13 0.97
CA LYS A 149 -8.73 11.39 1.26
C LYS A 149 -8.07 11.38 2.65
N GLU A 150 -8.81 10.92 3.65
CA GLU A 150 -8.41 10.94 5.06
C GLU A 150 -7.22 10.01 5.36
N LYS A 151 -6.94 9.06 4.46
CA LYS A 151 -5.85 8.09 4.60
C LYS A 151 -4.62 8.40 3.75
N ARG A 152 -4.71 9.32 2.78
CA ARG A 152 -3.64 9.56 1.81
C ARG A 152 -2.34 10.01 2.45
N HIS A 153 -2.41 11.01 3.33
CA HIS A 153 -1.23 11.53 4.01
C HIS A 153 -0.54 10.45 4.85
N THR A 154 -1.27 9.81 5.76
CA THR A 154 -0.72 8.77 6.64
C THR A 154 -0.19 7.57 5.87
N LEU A 155 -0.84 7.18 4.76
CA LEU A 155 -0.35 6.09 3.91
C LEU A 155 0.95 6.47 3.22
N LEU A 156 1.01 7.68 2.64
CA LEU A 156 2.19 8.17 1.95
C LEU A 156 3.37 8.32 2.92
N GLU A 157 3.14 8.95 4.06
CA GLU A 157 4.14 9.13 5.12
C GLU A 157 4.71 7.78 5.58
N LYS A 158 3.84 6.82 5.92
CA LYS A 158 4.27 5.47 6.30
C LYS A 158 5.08 4.77 5.20
N PHE A 159 4.67 4.92 3.94
CA PHE A 159 5.42 4.34 2.82
C PHE A 159 6.81 4.95 2.68
N LEU A 160 6.93 6.27 2.82
CA LEU A 160 8.20 6.98 2.76
C LEU A 160 9.10 6.64 3.96
N ASP A 161 8.53 6.45 5.15
CA ASP A 161 9.23 5.95 6.34
C ASP A 161 9.75 4.53 6.15
N ASP A 162 8.90 3.62 5.66
CA ASP A 162 9.26 2.24 5.36
C ASP A 162 10.45 2.20 4.36
N LEU A 163 10.43 3.09 3.36
CA LEU A 163 11.50 3.22 2.37
C LEU A 163 12.78 3.80 2.98
N LEU A 164 12.69 4.85 3.80
CA LEU A 164 13.82 5.45 4.51
C LEU A 164 14.54 4.41 5.37
N MET A 165 13.79 3.60 6.11
CA MET A 165 14.35 2.53 6.92
C MET A 165 15.07 1.47 6.08
N ALA A 166 14.54 1.14 4.90
CA ALA A 166 15.21 0.22 3.97
C ALA A 166 16.52 0.80 3.40
N GLU A 167 16.58 2.10 3.13
CA GLU A 167 17.81 2.77 2.70
C GLU A 167 18.86 2.86 3.82
N ILE A 168 18.45 3.22 5.05
CA ILE A 168 19.35 3.21 6.22
C ILE A 168 19.90 1.80 6.48
N LEU A 169 19.06 0.77 6.34
CA LEU A 169 19.53 -0.61 6.43
C LEU A 169 20.52 -0.98 5.32
N SER A 170 20.37 -0.37 4.13
CA SER A 170 21.35 -0.52 3.05
C SER A 170 22.69 0.10 3.43
N VAL A 171 22.70 1.31 4.02
CA VAL A 171 23.91 1.94 4.57
C VAL A 171 24.58 1.01 5.56
N LYS A 172 23.84 0.52 6.56
CA LYS A 172 24.39 -0.40 7.57
C LYS A 172 25.04 -1.64 6.95
N LYS A 173 24.37 -2.27 5.98
CA LYS A 173 24.86 -3.49 5.31
C LYS A 173 26.12 -3.25 4.47
N VAL A 174 26.28 -2.05 3.93
CA VAL A 174 27.35 -1.72 2.97
C VAL A 174 28.54 -1.04 3.66
N LEU A 175 28.28 -0.11 4.57
CA LEU A 175 29.26 0.81 5.15
C LEU A 175 29.46 0.62 6.66
N GLY A 176 28.61 -0.17 7.32
CA GLY A 176 28.69 -0.47 8.76
C GLY A 176 28.00 0.56 9.67
N ASP A 177 28.03 0.27 10.97
CA ASP A 177 27.26 0.99 11.99
C ASP A 177 27.70 2.46 12.19
N GLU A 178 28.96 2.79 11.94
CA GLU A 178 29.47 4.17 12.06
C GLU A 178 28.83 5.10 11.02
N HIS A 179 28.77 4.64 9.77
CA HIS A 179 28.13 5.39 8.68
C HIS A 179 26.62 5.50 8.89
N GLU A 180 25.98 4.43 9.37
CA GLU A 180 24.56 4.45 9.75
C GLU A 180 24.29 5.56 10.79
N GLY A 181 25.07 5.62 11.87
CA GLY A 181 24.92 6.64 12.91
C GLY A 181 25.07 8.07 12.37
N LYS A 182 26.03 8.29 11.46
CA LYS A 182 26.22 9.58 10.79
C LYS A 182 25.02 9.95 9.93
N ILE A 183 24.53 9.02 9.10
CA ILE A 183 23.35 9.23 8.25
C ILE A 183 22.13 9.56 9.12
N ILE A 184 21.86 8.80 10.18
CA ILE A 184 20.73 9.06 11.08
C ILE A 184 20.79 10.46 11.69
N SER A 185 21.99 10.94 12.03
CA SER A 185 22.18 12.27 12.60
C SER A 185 21.84 13.36 11.58
N VAL A 186 22.32 13.22 10.34
CA VAL A 186 22.01 14.14 9.24
C VAL A 186 20.53 14.10 8.86
N VAL A 187 19.92 12.91 8.81
CA VAL A 187 18.49 12.75 8.53
C VAL A 187 17.65 13.50 9.57
N LYS A 188 17.97 13.36 10.86
CA LYS A 188 17.27 14.11 11.93
C LYS A 188 17.40 15.62 11.77
N GLU A 189 18.57 16.11 11.35
CA GLU A 189 18.76 17.53 11.06
C GLU A 189 17.91 17.99 9.86
N MET A 190 17.82 17.16 8.82
CA MET A 190 17.02 17.44 7.62
C MET A 190 15.51 17.37 7.90
N GLU A 191 15.06 16.50 8.80
CA GLU A 191 13.66 16.42 9.24
C GLU A 191 13.26 17.58 10.17
N GLY A 192 14.22 18.11 10.94
CA GLY A 192 14.01 19.25 11.84
C GLY A 192 14.03 20.62 11.14
N GLN A 193 14.29 20.68 9.84
CA GLN A 193 14.27 21.93 9.08
C GLN A 193 12.84 22.28 8.60
N PRO A 194 12.36 23.50 8.89
CA PRO A 194 11.00 23.95 8.57
C PRO A 194 10.73 24.13 7.08
#